data_AF-A0A1Y1Y0D9-F1
#
_entry.id   AF-A0A1Y1Y0D9-F1
#
_cell.length_a   1.000
_cell.length_b   1.000
_cell.length_c   1.000
_cell.angle_alpha   90.00
_cell.angle_beta   90.00
_cell.angle_gamma   90.00
#
_symmetry.space_group_name_H-M   'P 1'
#
loop_
_entity.id
_entity.type
_entity.pdbx_description
1 polymer ?
#
loop_
_entity_poly.entity_id
_entity_poly.type
_entity_poly.pdbx_seq_one_letter_code
_entity_poly.pdbx_strand_id
1 'polypeptide(L)'
;MWYLRSVNDAFHIRFGLSVVEIVEVISLIGLILRSTLSYIKVHWEAYAIYCVVRVVLIHIAVVVFPLWRRPRSPQATEKFLPVYDLTSLLSIMEDPIQYEDFKRFSLRIFAVENTLFYRRCMDLKANSQMPVIVNKKEVVRIYDMFIRPNSDMEVNITEDVQAEVTLALQRPLSEGYPIDMFDRAMEQVLDIMYHDIFPRYLAHKNHLNV
;
A
#
# COMPACT_ATOMS: atom_id res chain seq x y z
N MET A 1 2.68 -5.53 -20.63
CA MET A 1 3.29 -4.53 -19.72
C MET A 1 2.44 -3.27 -19.47
N TRP A 2 1.15 -3.26 -19.82
CA TRP A 2 0.26 -2.11 -19.56
C TRP A 2 -0.47 -2.18 -18.19
N TYR A 3 -0.49 -3.35 -17.58
CA TYR A 3 -1.18 -3.60 -16.30
C TYR A 3 -0.42 -3.09 -15.07
N LEU A 4 0.86 -2.73 -15.23
CA LEU A 4 1.73 -2.23 -14.17
C LEU A 4 1.83 -0.69 -14.15
N ARG A 5 0.84 0.05 -14.66
CA ARG A 5 0.89 1.52 -14.63
C ARG A 5 0.14 2.16 -13.46
N SER A 6 -0.83 1.47 -12.83
CA SER A 6 -1.69 2.09 -11.82
C SER A 6 -1.34 1.81 -10.36
N VAL A 7 -0.46 0.84 -10.07
CA VAL A 7 -0.05 0.56 -8.66
C VAL A 7 1.02 1.57 -8.24
N ASN A 8 0.83 2.28 -7.11
CA ASN A 8 1.83 3.22 -6.61
C ASN A 8 3.03 2.43 -6.06
N ASP A 9 4.22 2.73 -6.56
CA ASP A 9 5.39 1.87 -6.42
C ASP A 9 6.15 2.21 -5.14
N ALA A 10 5.67 1.68 -4.00
CA ALA A 10 6.15 2.03 -2.66
C ALA A 10 7.66 1.80 -2.42
N PHE A 11 8.35 1.08 -3.31
CA PHE A 11 9.75 0.69 -3.15
C PHE A 11 10.63 0.90 -4.40
N HIS A 12 10.22 1.71 -5.38
CA HIS A 12 10.95 1.93 -6.64
C HIS A 12 11.32 0.64 -7.41
N ILE A 13 10.54 -0.43 -7.22
CA ILE A 13 10.81 -1.75 -7.81
C ILE A 13 10.71 -1.68 -9.34
N ARG A 14 9.80 -0.87 -9.88
CA ARG A 14 9.65 -0.67 -11.33
C ARG A 14 10.86 -0.01 -11.95
N PHE A 15 11.49 0.94 -11.27
CA PHE A 15 12.70 1.57 -11.76
C PHE A 15 13.83 0.53 -11.85
N GLY A 16 13.98 -0.29 -10.80
CA GLY A 16 14.90 -1.42 -10.81
C GLY A 16 14.63 -2.41 -11.95
N LEU A 17 13.38 -2.85 -12.11
CA LEU A 17 12.98 -3.79 -13.16
C LEU A 17 13.23 -3.23 -14.58
N SER A 18 12.94 -1.95 -14.79
CA SER A 18 13.12 -1.29 -16.09
C SER A 18 14.59 -1.14 -16.46
N VAL A 19 15.46 -0.84 -15.48
CA VAL A 19 16.92 -0.79 -15.70
C VAL A 19 17.46 -2.17 -16.05
N VAL A 20 16.98 -3.23 -15.38
CA VAL A 20 17.37 -4.62 -15.69
C VAL A 20 16.97 -5.00 -17.12
N GLU A 21 15.73 -4.70 -17.51
CA GLU A 21 15.24 -5.04 -18.84
C GLU A 21 16.04 -4.34 -19.95
N ILE A 22 16.37 -3.06 -19.78
CA ILE A 22 17.18 -2.31 -20.75
C ILE A 22 18.60 -2.89 -20.85
N VAL A 23 19.21 -3.24 -19.72
CA VAL A 23 20.56 -3.82 -19.69
C VAL A 23 20.60 -5.22 -20.34
N GLU A 24 19.55 -6.03 -20.16
CA GLU A 24 19.41 -7.33 -20.83
C GLU A 24 19.29 -7.18 -22.35
N VAL A 25 18.46 -6.25 -22.82
CA VAL A 25 18.29 -5.99 -24.26
C VAL A 25 19.62 -5.56 -24.91
N ILE A 26 20.38 -4.66 -24.27
CA ILE A 26 21.70 -4.24 -24.76
C ILE A 26 22.68 -5.43 -24.80
N SER A 27 22.62 -6.31 -23.81
CA SER A 27 23.50 -7.49 -23.73
C SER A 27 23.17 -8.52 -24.81
N LEU A 28 21.88 -8.72 -25.10
CA LEU A 28 21.42 -9.57 -26.18
C LEU A 28 21.84 -9.03 -27.56
N ILE A 29 21.70 -7.72 -27.79
CA ILE A 29 22.17 -7.06 -29.01
C ILE A 29 23.69 -7.24 -29.17
N GLY A 30 24.46 -7.06 -28.10
CA GLY A 30 25.89 -7.32 -28.10
C GLY A 30 26.25 -8.77 -28.44
N LEU A 31 25.46 -9.74 -27.98
CA LEU A 31 25.65 -11.16 -28.25
C LEU A 31 25.31 -11.53 -29.71
N ILE A 32 24.31 -10.88 -30.30
CA ILE A 32 23.93 -11.03 -31.72
C ILE A 32 24.96 -10.36 -32.65
N LEU A 33 25.46 -9.17 -32.30
CA LEU A 33 26.56 -8.53 -33.02
C LEU A 33 27.84 -9.37 -32.96
N ARG A 34 28.09 -10.04 -31.82
CA ARG A 34 29.19 -10.98 -31.66
C ARG A 34 29.07 -12.24 -32.55
N SER A 35 27.88 -12.82 -32.69
CA SER A 35 27.71 -14.03 -33.51
C SER A 35 27.92 -13.76 -35.01
N THR A 36 27.80 -12.48 -35.41
CA THR A 36 27.92 -12.04 -36.80
C THR A 36 29.31 -11.49 -37.16
N LEU A 37 30.12 -11.00 -36.21
CA LEU A 37 31.49 -10.54 -36.46
C LEU A 37 32.57 -11.59 -36.15
N SER A 38 33.37 -11.93 -37.16
CA SER A 38 34.48 -12.91 -37.08
C SER A 38 35.61 -12.52 -36.11
N TYR A 39 35.85 -11.22 -35.94
CA TYR A 39 36.92 -10.65 -35.10
C TYR A 39 36.81 -11.03 -33.61
N ILE A 40 35.59 -11.16 -33.09
CA ILE A 40 35.36 -11.40 -31.65
C ILE A 40 35.52 -12.89 -31.29
N LYS A 41 35.52 -13.81 -32.27
CA LYS A 41 35.73 -15.26 -32.03
C LYS A 41 37.13 -15.56 -31.46
N VAL A 42 38.13 -14.73 -31.75
CA VAL A 42 39.54 -14.94 -31.34
C VAL A 42 39.77 -14.66 -29.85
N HIS A 43 38.96 -13.82 -29.22
CA HIS A 43 39.14 -13.38 -27.83
C HIS A 43 37.99 -13.80 -26.91
N TRP A 44 37.58 -15.07 -27.01
CA TRP A 44 36.40 -15.61 -26.30
C TRP A 44 36.52 -15.55 -24.77
N GLU A 45 37.73 -15.70 -24.22
CA GLU A 45 37.99 -15.73 -22.77
C GLU A 45 37.71 -14.36 -22.11
N ALA A 46 38.19 -13.27 -22.73
CA ALA A 46 37.95 -11.92 -22.25
C ALA A 46 36.45 -11.56 -22.25
N TYR A 47 35.71 -12.05 -23.24
CA TYR A 47 34.26 -11.86 -23.33
C TYR A 47 33.50 -12.69 -22.28
N ALA A 48 33.92 -13.93 -22.03
CA ALA A 48 33.32 -14.75 -20.98
C ALA A 48 33.50 -14.11 -19.59
N ILE A 49 34.68 -13.58 -19.30
CA ILE A 49 34.97 -12.84 -18.06
C ILE A 49 34.07 -11.61 -17.97
N TYR A 50 33.92 -10.84 -19.05
CA TYR A 50 33.03 -9.67 -19.10
C TYR A 50 31.57 -10.03 -18.78
N CYS A 51 31.04 -11.12 -19.35
CA CYS A 51 29.70 -11.61 -19.07
C CYS A 51 29.52 -12.02 -17.60
N VAL A 52 30.47 -12.77 -17.04
CA VAL A 52 30.42 -13.20 -15.63
C VAL A 52 30.43 -12.00 -14.69
N VAL A 53 31.36 -11.06 -14.88
CA VAL A 53 31.45 -9.83 -14.08
C VAL A 53 30.14 -9.04 -14.15
N ARG A 54 29.53 -8.94 -15.33
CA ARG A 54 28.24 -8.25 -15.49
C ARG A 54 27.09 -8.95 -14.78
N VAL A 55 26.95 -10.27 -14.90
CA VAL A 55 25.91 -11.03 -14.19
C VAL A 55 26.02 -10.83 -12.68
N VAL A 56 27.25 -10.80 -12.16
CA VAL A 56 27.53 -10.50 -10.75
C VAL A 56 27.10 -9.08 -10.39
N LEU A 57 27.45 -8.07 -11.20
CA LEU A 57 27.05 -6.68 -10.94
C LEU A 57 25.52 -6.49 -10.98
N ILE A 58 24.81 -7.17 -11.89
CA ILE A 58 23.35 -7.15 -11.95
C ILE A 58 22.76 -7.80 -10.70
N HIS A 59 23.26 -8.97 -10.28
CA HIS A 59 22.81 -9.61 -9.04
C HIS A 59 23.05 -8.72 -7.81
N ILE A 60 24.19 -8.02 -7.75
CA ILE A 60 24.46 -7.06 -6.68
C ILE A 60 23.45 -5.90 -6.72
N ALA A 61 23.19 -5.32 -7.90
CA ALA A 61 22.29 -4.16 -8.01
C ALA A 61 20.81 -4.48 -7.78
N VAL A 62 20.37 -5.70 -8.11
CA VAL A 62 18.94 -6.08 -8.12
C VAL A 62 18.56 -6.87 -6.87
N VAL A 63 19.47 -7.70 -6.36
CA VAL A 63 19.19 -8.56 -5.21
C VAL A 63 19.85 -8.00 -3.96
N VAL A 64 21.17 -7.81 -4.00
CA VAL A 64 21.94 -7.45 -2.79
C VAL A 64 21.65 -6.01 -2.37
N PHE A 65 21.64 -5.06 -3.30
CA PHE A 65 21.48 -3.64 -2.99
C PHE A 65 20.10 -3.31 -2.43
N PRO A 66 18.96 -3.81 -2.96
CA PRO A 66 17.65 -3.60 -2.34
C PRO A 66 17.51 -4.33 -1.00
N LEU A 67 18.13 -5.51 -0.82
CA LEU A 67 18.14 -6.21 0.46
C LEU A 67 19.00 -5.49 1.51
N TRP A 68 20.07 -4.81 1.10
CA TRP A 68 20.95 -4.06 2.00
C TRP A 68 20.42 -2.65 2.29
N ARG A 69 19.75 -2.03 1.30
CA ARG A 69 18.98 -0.79 1.46
C ARG A 69 17.64 -1.00 2.11
N ARG A 70 17.17 -2.24 2.27
CA ARG A 70 16.06 -2.54 3.17
C ARG A 70 16.43 -1.85 4.46
N PRO A 71 15.66 -0.83 4.92
CA PRO A 71 15.93 -0.24 6.21
C PRO A 71 16.02 -1.43 7.16
N ARG A 72 17.19 -1.66 7.76
CA ARG A 72 17.22 -2.39 9.02
C ARG A 72 16.21 -1.62 9.82
N SER A 73 15.07 -2.26 10.09
CA SER A 73 13.96 -1.65 10.81
C SER A 73 14.58 -0.75 11.86
N PRO A 74 14.28 0.54 11.91
CA PRO A 74 14.61 1.31 13.08
C PRO A 74 13.80 0.68 14.23
N GLN A 75 14.31 -0.42 14.79
CA GLN A 75 13.99 -0.96 16.11
C GLN A 75 14.68 -0.08 17.17
N ALA A 76 14.61 1.21 16.97
CA ALA A 76 14.58 2.19 18.03
C ALA A 76 13.22 2.88 17.92
N THR A 77 12.16 2.08 17.85
CA THR A 77 10.85 2.55 18.27
C THR A 77 11.07 3.01 19.71
N GLU A 78 10.81 4.29 20.00
CA GLU A 78 10.47 4.67 21.37
C GLU A 78 9.58 3.58 21.93
N LYS A 79 9.79 3.19 23.20
CA LYS A 79 8.95 2.16 23.84
C LYS A 79 7.49 2.52 23.56
N PHE A 80 6.89 1.80 22.62
CA PHE A 80 5.49 1.90 22.34
C PHE A 80 4.87 1.35 23.61
N LEU A 81 4.46 2.25 24.48
CA LEU A 81 3.72 1.99 25.71
C LEU A 81 2.27 2.30 25.36
N PRO A 82 1.59 1.43 24.60
CA PRO A 82 0.24 1.72 24.19
C PRO A 82 -0.63 1.73 25.43
N VAL A 83 -1.08 2.92 25.79
CA VAL A 83 -2.22 3.05 26.66
C VAL A 83 -3.42 2.57 25.85
N TYR A 84 -4.24 1.72 26.43
CA TYR A 84 -5.50 1.34 25.80
C TYR A 84 -6.46 2.53 25.90
N ASP A 85 -6.35 3.44 24.93
CA ASP A 85 -7.21 4.60 24.77
C ASP A 85 -7.49 4.90 23.29
N LEU A 86 -8.59 5.61 23.03
CA LEU A 86 -9.00 5.94 21.66
C LEU A 86 -7.98 6.85 20.96
N THR A 87 -7.36 7.76 21.71
CA THR A 87 -6.34 8.70 21.21
C THR A 87 -5.12 7.96 20.65
N SER A 88 -4.69 6.87 21.28
CA SER A 88 -3.60 6.02 20.79
C SER A 88 -4.00 5.33 19.50
N LEU A 89 -5.22 4.80 19.39
CA LEU A 89 -5.71 4.25 18.12
C LEU A 89 -5.71 5.31 17.01
N LEU A 90 -6.21 6.51 17.29
CA LEU A 90 -6.23 7.60 16.30
C LEU A 90 -4.82 8.03 15.90
N SER A 91 -3.87 8.14 16.83
CA SER A 91 -2.48 8.49 16.50
C SER A 91 -1.78 7.43 15.66
N ILE A 92 -2.08 6.13 15.88
CA ILE A 92 -1.63 5.03 15.01
C ILE A 92 -2.21 5.18 13.61
N MET A 93 -3.49 5.58 13.50
CA MET A 93 -4.15 5.77 12.21
C MET A 93 -3.61 6.97 11.44
N GLU A 94 -3.07 7.98 12.12
CA GLU A 94 -2.46 9.17 11.52
C GLU A 94 -1.00 8.93 11.07
N ASP A 95 -0.18 8.28 11.92
CA ASP A 95 1.23 8.02 11.64
C ASP A 95 1.41 6.95 10.55
N PRO A 96 2.09 7.25 9.43
CA PRO A 96 2.21 6.30 8.30
C PRO A 96 2.92 4.98 8.65
N ILE A 97 3.87 5.01 9.58
CA ILE A 97 4.66 3.82 9.95
C ILE A 97 3.83 2.92 10.85
N GLN A 98 3.18 3.50 11.86
CA GLN A 98 2.30 2.79 12.78
C GLN A 98 1.06 2.26 12.06
N TYR A 99 0.46 3.05 11.17
CA TYR A 99 -0.65 2.62 10.32
C TYR A 99 -0.28 1.41 9.47
N GLU A 100 0.88 1.42 8.81
CA GLU A 100 1.32 0.28 8.00
C GLU A 100 1.51 -0.99 8.83
N ASP A 101 1.96 -0.86 10.06
CA ASP A 101 2.08 -2.00 10.96
C ASP A 101 0.72 -2.50 11.49
N PHE A 102 -0.15 -1.59 11.91
CA PHE A 102 -1.52 -1.89 12.31
C PHE A 102 -2.32 -2.55 11.18
N LYS A 103 -2.18 -2.06 9.95
CA LYS A 103 -2.77 -2.64 8.74
C LYS A 103 -2.27 -4.06 8.47
N ARG A 104 -0.97 -4.31 8.65
CA ARG A 104 -0.43 -5.69 8.53
C ARG A 104 -1.00 -6.60 9.59
N PHE A 105 -1.19 -6.10 10.81
CA PHE A 105 -1.82 -6.85 11.87
C PHE A 105 -3.30 -7.14 11.55
N SER A 106 -4.09 -6.14 11.15
CA SER A 106 -5.50 -6.33 10.79
C SER A 106 -5.68 -7.29 9.62
N LEU A 107 -4.75 -7.30 8.66
CA LEU A 107 -4.70 -8.32 7.60
C LEU A 107 -4.50 -9.75 8.14
N ARG A 108 -3.64 -9.94 9.15
CA ARG A 108 -3.39 -11.27 9.74
C ARG A 108 -4.61 -11.84 10.45
N ILE A 109 -5.45 -10.98 11.00
CA ILE A 109 -6.68 -11.37 11.69
C ILE A 109 -7.92 -11.27 10.79
N PHE A 110 -7.74 -11.09 9.48
CA PHE A 110 -8.81 -11.00 8.47
C PHE A 110 -9.85 -9.90 8.77
N ALA A 111 -9.40 -8.74 9.25
CA ALA A 111 -10.26 -7.60 9.60
C ALA A 111 -9.74 -6.27 9.00
N VAL A 112 -9.03 -6.36 7.87
CA VAL A 112 -8.31 -5.23 7.25
C VAL A 112 -9.24 -4.21 6.58
N GLU A 113 -10.44 -4.64 6.21
CA GLU A 113 -11.50 -3.80 5.63
C GLU A 113 -11.83 -2.61 6.53
N ASN A 114 -11.93 -2.81 7.84
CA ASN A 114 -12.19 -1.75 8.81
C ASN A 114 -11.09 -0.67 8.79
N THR A 115 -9.83 -1.12 8.84
CA THR A 115 -8.64 -0.25 8.81
C THR A 115 -8.56 0.54 7.50
N LEU A 116 -8.78 -0.13 6.36
CA LEU A 116 -8.70 0.50 5.04
C LEU A 116 -9.83 1.49 4.80
N PHE A 117 -11.07 1.12 5.16
CA PHE A 117 -12.22 1.99 5.01
C PHE A 117 -12.02 3.28 5.79
N TYR A 118 -11.71 3.18 7.09
CA TYR A 118 -11.56 4.35 7.96
C TYR A 118 -10.46 5.29 7.45
N ARG A 119 -9.29 4.74 7.09
CA ARG A 119 -8.19 5.54 6.53
C ARG A 119 -8.58 6.25 5.24
N ARG A 120 -9.27 5.57 4.31
CA ARG A 120 -9.68 6.17 3.04
C ARG A 120 -10.71 7.30 3.22
N CYS A 121 -11.66 7.13 4.14
CA CYS A 121 -12.62 8.20 4.46
C CYS A 121 -11.92 9.41 5.11
N MET A 122 -10.97 9.16 6.02
CA MET A 122 -10.15 10.22 6.63
C MET A 122 -9.32 10.97 5.58
N ASP A 123 -8.62 10.26 4.70
CA ASP A 123 -7.84 10.85 3.60
C ASP A 123 -8.74 11.61 2.62
N LEU A 124 -9.93 11.10 2.32
CA LEU A 124 -10.91 11.78 1.47
C LEU A 124 -11.37 13.10 2.09
N LYS A 125 -11.68 13.10 3.39
CA LYS A 125 -12.11 14.29 4.14
C LYS A 125 -11.00 15.34 4.22
N ALA A 126 -9.77 14.91 4.50
CA ALA A 126 -8.59 15.79 4.57
C ALA A 126 -8.27 16.47 3.23
N ASN A 127 -8.56 15.81 2.10
CA ASN A 127 -8.32 16.33 0.75
C ASN A 127 -9.55 17.01 0.12
N SER A 128 -10.62 17.22 0.89
CA SER A 128 -11.87 17.83 0.40
C SER A 128 -11.95 19.32 0.73
N GLN A 129 -12.80 20.04 0.00
CA GLN A 129 -13.08 21.47 0.24
C GLN A 129 -14.38 21.57 1.02
N MET A 130 -14.33 22.00 2.27
CA MET A 130 -15.54 22.23 3.07
C MET A 130 -16.52 23.13 2.30
N PRO A 131 -17.81 22.76 2.16
CA PRO A 131 -18.53 21.67 2.84
C PRO A 131 -18.72 20.38 2.00
N VAL A 132 -18.01 20.22 0.88
CA VAL A 132 -18.25 19.15 -0.10
C VAL A 132 -17.03 18.33 -0.49
N ILE A 133 -17.26 17.05 -0.77
CA ILE A 133 -16.27 16.18 -1.37
C ILE A 133 -16.30 16.36 -2.88
N VAL A 134 -15.26 17.01 -3.42
CA VAL A 134 -15.11 17.26 -4.87
C VAL A 134 -14.68 15.99 -5.60
N ASN A 135 -13.96 15.07 -4.94
CA ASN A 135 -13.46 13.84 -5.54
C ASN A 135 -14.56 12.76 -5.64
N LYS A 136 -15.53 12.99 -6.53
CA LYS A 136 -16.67 12.09 -6.80
C LYS A 136 -16.24 10.66 -7.13
N LYS A 137 -15.12 10.49 -7.85
CA LYS A 137 -14.60 9.17 -8.22
C LYS A 137 -14.18 8.36 -7.00
N GLU A 138 -13.55 9.00 -6.01
CA GLU A 138 -13.14 8.30 -4.79
C GLU A 138 -14.34 7.93 -3.92
N VAL A 139 -15.35 8.80 -3.82
CA VAL A 139 -16.60 8.49 -3.12
C VAL A 139 -17.24 7.21 -3.66
N VAL A 140 -17.39 7.10 -4.98
CA VAL A 140 -17.97 5.90 -5.62
C VAL A 140 -17.09 4.66 -5.37
N ARG A 141 -15.77 4.80 -5.42
CA ARG A 141 -14.86 3.68 -5.12
C ARG A 141 -14.95 3.21 -3.68
N ILE A 142 -15.06 4.12 -2.72
CA ILE A 142 -15.25 3.76 -1.31
C ILE A 142 -16.57 3.02 -1.13
N TYR A 143 -17.65 3.53 -1.73
CA TYR A 143 -18.94 2.87 -1.67
C TYR A 143 -18.91 1.47 -2.27
N ASP A 144 -18.42 1.32 -3.51
CA ASP A 144 -18.42 0.05 -4.23
C ASP A 144 -17.56 -1.02 -3.56
N MET A 145 -16.49 -0.61 -2.86
CA MET A 145 -15.55 -1.52 -2.21
C MET A 145 -15.96 -1.91 -0.79
N PHE A 146 -16.50 -0.97 -0.01
CA PHE A 146 -16.70 -1.16 1.44
C PHE A 146 -18.15 -1.09 1.91
N ILE A 147 -19.04 -0.38 1.21
CA ILE A 147 -20.40 -0.11 1.70
C ILE A 147 -21.46 -0.90 0.94
N ARG A 148 -21.26 -1.10 -0.37
CA ARG A 148 -22.22 -1.80 -1.21
C ARG A 148 -22.46 -3.21 -0.66
N PRO A 149 -23.72 -3.68 -0.59
CA PRO A 149 -24.03 -5.04 -0.18
C PRO A 149 -23.29 -6.08 -1.03
N ASN A 150 -22.69 -7.07 -0.39
CA ASN A 150 -21.88 -8.13 -1.00
C ASN A 150 -20.62 -7.61 -1.73
N SER A 151 -20.05 -6.49 -1.26
CA SER A 151 -18.75 -6.02 -1.78
C SER A 151 -17.60 -6.86 -1.21
N ASP A 152 -16.48 -6.91 -1.93
CA ASP A 152 -15.32 -7.74 -1.57
C ASP A 152 -14.75 -7.39 -0.18
N MET A 153 -14.92 -6.14 0.26
CA MET A 153 -14.42 -5.61 1.52
C MET A 153 -15.55 -4.93 2.32
N GLU A 154 -16.76 -5.48 2.24
CA GLU A 154 -17.93 -4.96 2.94
C GLU A 154 -17.65 -4.80 4.45
N VAL A 155 -17.78 -3.58 4.97
CA VAL A 155 -17.63 -3.31 6.40
C VAL A 155 -18.91 -3.66 7.15
N ASN A 156 -18.77 -4.14 8.38
CA ASN A 156 -19.90 -4.51 9.22
C ASN A 156 -20.58 -3.27 9.82
N ILE A 157 -21.51 -2.66 9.07
CA ILE A 157 -22.32 -1.52 9.51
C ILE A 157 -23.80 -1.87 9.49
N THR A 158 -24.60 -1.11 10.24
CA THR A 158 -26.05 -1.31 10.28
C THR A 158 -26.73 -0.93 8.96
N GLU A 159 -27.84 -1.60 8.64
CA GLU A 159 -28.59 -1.40 7.39
C GLU A 159 -29.08 0.05 7.22
N ASP A 160 -29.42 0.74 8.32
CA ASP A 160 -29.82 2.15 8.27
C ASP A 160 -28.67 3.07 7.84
N VAL A 161 -27.43 2.81 8.28
CA VAL A 161 -26.25 3.57 7.87
C VAL A 161 -25.89 3.28 6.41
N GLN A 162 -25.97 2.01 6.00
CA GLN A 162 -25.76 1.64 4.59
C GLN A 162 -26.80 2.31 3.66
N ALA A 163 -28.06 2.36 4.07
CA ALA A 163 -29.13 3.04 3.35
C ALA A 163 -28.89 4.56 3.27
N GLU A 164 -28.46 5.19 4.37
CA GLU A 164 -28.12 6.62 4.41
C GLU A 164 -27.03 6.99 3.40
N VAL A 165 -25.91 6.25 3.38
CA VAL A 165 -24.82 6.47 2.42
C VAL A 165 -25.31 6.27 0.98
N THR A 166 -26.15 5.25 0.76
CA THR A 166 -26.75 4.96 -0.56
C THR A 166 -27.65 6.10 -1.03
N LEU A 167 -28.44 6.69 -0.13
CA LEU A 167 -29.28 7.85 -0.43
C LEU A 167 -28.44 9.11 -0.71
N ALA A 168 -27.37 9.33 0.05
CA ALA A 168 -26.45 10.45 -0.17
C ALA A 168 -25.77 10.37 -1.56
N LEU A 169 -25.48 9.16 -2.05
CA LEU A 169 -24.96 8.95 -3.40
C LEU A 169 -25.95 9.33 -4.50
N GLN A 170 -27.24 9.16 -4.27
CA GLN A 170 -28.30 9.50 -5.23
C GLN A 170 -28.62 11.00 -5.24
N ARG A 171 -28.19 11.75 -4.23
CA ARG A 171 -28.45 13.18 -4.05
C ARG A 171 -27.15 13.99 -4.03
N PRO A 172 -26.36 13.99 -5.12
CA PRO A 172 -25.17 14.82 -5.18
C PRO A 172 -25.56 16.31 -5.05
N LEU A 173 -24.77 17.06 -4.31
CA LEU A 173 -24.80 18.52 -4.32
C LEU A 173 -24.23 19.02 -5.66
N SER A 174 -24.56 20.25 -6.05
CA SER A 174 -24.11 20.85 -7.32
C SER A 174 -22.60 20.69 -7.54
N GLU A 175 -21.81 20.75 -6.46
CA GLU A 175 -20.35 20.75 -6.48
C GLU A 175 -19.71 19.42 -6.03
N GLY A 176 -20.47 18.47 -5.47
CA GLY A 176 -19.86 17.30 -4.82
C GLY A 176 -20.84 16.42 -4.04
N TYR A 177 -20.31 15.68 -3.08
CA TYR A 177 -21.11 14.97 -2.06
C TYR A 177 -20.96 15.66 -0.70
N PRO A 178 -21.91 15.51 0.24
CA PRO A 178 -21.76 16.02 1.61
C PRO A 178 -20.48 15.45 2.26
N ILE A 179 -19.73 16.30 2.95
CA ILE A 179 -18.44 15.88 3.55
C ILE A 179 -18.58 14.90 4.71
N ASP A 180 -19.73 14.92 5.36
CA ASP A 180 -20.14 14.08 6.48
C ASP A 180 -20.82 12.78 6.04
N MET A 181 -20.93 12.51 4.74
CA MET A 181 -21.71 11.37 4.22
C MET A 181 -21.24 9.98 4.73
N PHE A 182 -20.00 9.88 5.21
CA PHE A 182 -19.43 8.64 5.76
C PHE A 182 -19.26 8.68 7.27
N ASP A 183 -19.59 9.79 7.97
CA ASP A 183 -19.21 9.99 9.38
C ASP A 183 -19.83 8.91 10.29
N ARG A 184 -21.13 8.59 10.14
CA ARG A 184 -21.79 7.51 10.91
C ARG A 184 -21.20 6.13 10.63
N ALA A 185 -20.83 5.85 9.38
CA ALA A 185 -20.17 4.59 9.03
C ALA A 185 -18.76 4.52 9.62
N MET A 186 -18.03 5.63 9.61
CA MET A 186 -16.72 5.75 10.25
C MET A 186 -16.80 5.54 11.76
N GLU A 187 -17.82 6.08 12.42
CA GLU A 187 -18.06 5.89 13.86
C GLU A 187 -18.24 4.41 14.22
N GLN A 188 -19.11 3.68 13.49
CA GLN A 188 -19.31 2.25 13.73
C GLN A 188 -18.05 1.43 13.47
N VAL A 189 -17.34 1.73 12.38
CA VAL A 189 -16.08 1.03 12.07
C VAL A 189 -14.99 1.35 13.09
N LEU A 190 -14.94 2.58 13.60
CA LEU A 190 -14.02 2.97 14.67
C LEU A 190 -14.32 2.21 15.96
N ASP A 191 -15.59 2.03 16.30
CA ASP A 191 -16.04 1.24 17.44
C ASP A 191 -15.56 -0.22 17.33
N ILE A 192 -15.74 -0.84 16.16
CA ILE A 192 -15.22 -2.20 15.86
C ILE A 192 -13.71 -2.24 16.00
N MET A 193 -12.99 -1.28 15.41
CA MET A 193 -11.53 -1.22 15.52
C MET A 193 -11.08 -1.07 16.98
N TYR A 194 -11.74 -0.21 17.75
CA TYR A 194 -11.37 0.09 19.13
C TYR A 194 -11.65 -1.07 20.08
N HIS A 195 -12.80 -1.74 19.94
CA HIS A 195 -13.22 -2.79 20.85
C HIS A 195 -12.71 -4.20 20.48
N ASP A 196 -12.44 -4.48 19.19
CA ASP A 196 -12.04 -5.82 18.77
C ASP A 196 -10.60 -5.90 18.24
N ILE A 197 -10.22 -4.99 17.33
CA ILE A 197 -8.93 -5.08 16.63
C ILE A 197 -7.80 -4.52 17.50
N PHE A 198 -8.03 -3.37 18.13
CA PHE A 198 -7.01 -2.63 18.87
C PHE A 198 -6.48 -3.37 20.11
N PRO A 199 -7.31 -3.97 21.00
CA PRO A 199 -6.81 -4.72 22.15
C PRO A 199 -5.92 -5.90 21.72
N ARG A 200 -6.31 -6.59 20.64
CA ARG A 200 -5.54 -7.71 20.08
C ARG A 200 -4.21 -7.24 19.48
N TYR A 201 -4.20 -6.08 18.83
CA TYR A 201 -2.99 -5.45 18.33
C TYR A 201 -2.03 -5.10 19.48
N LEU A 202 -2.54 -4.52 20.56
CA LEU A 202 -1.73 -4.21 21.74
C LEU A 202 -1.14 -5.46 22.39
N ALA A 203 -1.95 -6.52 22.54
CA ALA A 203 -1.47 -7.80 23.03
C ALA A 203 -0.36 -8.37 22.12
N HIS A 204 -0.56 -8.34 20.80
CA HIS A 204 0.44 -8.77 19.82
C HIS A 204 1.76 -7.99 19.95
N LYS A 205 1.68 -6.67 20.14
CA LYS A 205 2.86 -5.82 20.37
C LYS A 205 3.57 -6.13 21.67
N ASN A 206 2.83 -6.35 22.75
CA ASN A 206 3.40 -6.71 24.04
C ASN A 206 4.14 -8.05 23.99
N HIS A 207 3.61 -9.04 23.25
CA HIS A 207 4.29 -10.33 23.07
C HIS A 207 5.59 -10.24 22.24
N LEU A 208 5.71 -9.26 21.34
CA LEU A 208 6.93 -9.04 20.55
C LEU A 208 8.03 -8.28 21.31
N ASN A 209 7.68 -7.65 22.44
CA ASN A 209 8.58 -6.85 23.26
C ASN A 209 9.19 -7.63 24.46
N VAL A 210 8.93 -8.95 24.55
CA VAL A 210 9.52 -9.89 25.53
C VAL A 210 10.58 -10.73 24.83
#